data_AF-A0A3S0S364-F1
#
_entry.id   AF-A0A3S0S364-F1
#
_cell.length_a   1.000
_cell.length_b   1.000
_cell.length_c   1.000
_cell.angle_alpha   90.00
_cell.angle_beta   90.00
_cell.angle_gamma   90.00
#
_symmetry.space_group_name_H-M   'P 1'
#
loop_
_entity.id
_entity.type
_entity.pdbx_description
1 polymer ?
#
loop_
_entity_poly.entity_id
_entity_poly.type
_entity_poly.pdbx_seq_one_letter_code
_entity_poly.pdbx_strand_id
1 'polypeptide(L)'
;MKKTSVHRPLQAALGGVLREMRLNAGLSQTDVAERLGIAQTAVSDLEISERRPDFFVVAELCELYDEPSLDELLTEVKRRVKSGKLGPLRLVRKDQKK
;
A
#
# COMPACT_ATOMS: atom_id res chain seq x y z
N MET A 1 15.02 -17.23 15.92
CA MET A 1 15.52 -16.02 15.24
C MET A 1 14.35 -15.24 14.67
N LYS A 2 14.13 -13.98 15.09
CA LYS A 2 13.22 -13.09 14.37
C LYS A 2 13.79 -12.94 12.95
N LYS A 3 13.03 -13.29 11.92
CA LYS A 3 13.42 -13.08 10.53
C LYS A 3 13.43 -11.57 10.26
N THR A 4 14.49 -10.90 10.70
CA THR A 4 14.74 -9.51 10.36
C THR A 4 15.24 -9.50 8.92
N SER A 5 14.58 -8.72 8.07
CA SER A 5 15.10 -8.29 6.77
C SER A 5 15.10 -9.29 5.60
N VAL A 6 13.93 -9.87 5.30
CA VAL A 6 13.53 -10.18 3.90
C VAL A 6 12.41 -9.23 3.42
N HIS A 7 11.89 -8.40 4.33
CA HIS A 7 10.58 -7.74 4.15
C HIS A 7 10.58 -6.32 3.57
N ARG A 8 11.70 -5.63 3.34
CA ARG A 8 11.62 -4.20 3.00
C ARG A 8 11.43 -3.84 1.51
N PRO A 9 11.89 -4.64 0.52
CA PRO A 9 11.56 -4.37 -0.87
C PRO A 9 10.10 -4.70 -1.21
N LEU A 10 9.61 -5.85 -0.75
CA LEU A 10 8.26 -6.31 -1.08
C LEU A 10 7.18 -5.41 -0.48
N GLN A 11 7.37 -4.96 0.77
CA GLN A 11 6.45 -4.04 1.43
C GLN A 11 6.44 -2.68 0.73
N ALA A 12 7.62 -2.09 0.49
CA ALA A 12 7.72 -0.80 -0.21
C ALA A 12 7.11 -0.85 -1.62
N ALA A 13 7.31 -1.95 -2.35
CA ALA A 13 6.68 -2.17 -3.63
C ALA A 13 5.15 -2.26 -3.49
N LEU A 14 4.65 -3.05 -2.53
CA LEU A 14 3.21 -3.20 -2.26
C LEU A 14 2.53 -1.88 -1.94
N GLY A 15 3.03 -1.10 -0.98
CA GLY A 15 2.44 0.19 -0.62
C GLY A 15 2.42 1.17 -1.80
N GLY A 16 3.48 1.18 -2.61
CA GLY A 16 3.55 1.97 -3.83
C GLY A 16 2.51 1.55 -4.88
N VAL A 17 2.31 0.25 -5.07
CA VAL A 17 1.29 -0.26 -6.01
C VAL A 17 -0.11 0.08 -5.51
N LEU A 18 -0.43 -0.20 -4.25
CA LEU A 18 -1.74 0.12 -3.66
C LEU A 18 -2.09 1.61 -3.79
N ARG A 19 -1.10 2.49 -3.60
CA ARG A 19 -1.27 3.93 -3.82
C ARG A 19 -1.59 4.27 -5.26
N GLU A 20 -0.87 3.70 -6.22
CA GLU A 20 -1.12 3.94 -7.64
C GLU A 20 -2.50 3.41 -8.06
N MET A 21 -2.90 2.24 -7.58
CA MET A 21 -4.25 1.69 -7.80
C MET A 21 -5.34 2.64 -7.31
N ARG A 22 -5.21 3.14 -6.07
CA ARG A 22 -6.16 4.12 -5.52
C ARG A 22 -6.27 5.37 -6.38
N LEU A 23 -5.14 5.90 -6.83
CA LEU A 23 -5.12 7.10 -7.66
C LEU A 23 -5.72 6.84 -9.05
N ASN A 24 -5.50 5.67 -9.63
CA ASN A 24 -6.11 5.25 -10.90
C ASN A 24 -7.63 5.08 -10.77
N ALA A 25 -8.11 4.61 -9.62
CA ALA A 25 -9.54 4.55 -9.28
C ALA A 25 -10.14 5.94 -8.98
N GLY A 26 -9.34 7.03 -8.98
CA GLY A 26 -9.81 8.39 -8.72
C GLY A 26 -10.22 8.65 -7.27
N LEU A 27 -9.79 7.81 -6.32
CA LEU A 27 -10.19 7.87 -4.91
C LEU A 27 -9.16 8.62 -4.05
N SER A 28 -9.62 9.41 -3.09
CA SER A 28 -8.78 9.91 -2.00
C SER A 28 -8.56 8.83 -0.92
N GLN A 29 -7.56 9.01 -0.05
CA GLN A 29 -7.37 8.10 1.09
C GLN A 29 -8.57 8.10 2.04
N THR A 30 -9.29 9.23 2.14
CA THR A 30 -10.51 9.35 2.93
C THR A 30 -11.65 8.55 2.32
N ASP A 31 -11.84 8.62 1.00
CA ASP A 31 -12.89 7.84 0.32
C ASP A 31 -12.72 6.34 0.56
N VAL A 32 -11.48 5.85 0.48
CA VAL A 32 -11.16 4.45 0.75
C VAL A 32 -11.43 4.08 2.21
N ALA A 33 -11.02 4.95 3.13
CA ALA A 33 -11.22 4.74 4.56
C ALA A 33 -12.70 4.67 4.93
N GLU A 34 -13.52 5.55 4.38
CA GLU A 34 -14.97 5.56 4.57
C GLU A 34 -15.62 4.30 4.01
N ARG A 35 -15.23 3.88 2.80
CA ARG A 35 -15.78 2.67 2.16
C ARG A 35 -15.39 1.38 2.86
N LEU A 36 -14.19 1.30 3.43
CA LEU A 36 -13.70 0.14 4.18
C LEU A 36 -13.98 0.20 5.68
N GLY A 37 -14.56 1.29 6.19
CA GLY A 37 -14.84 1.45 7.62
C GLY A 37 -13.57 1.49 8.49
N ILE A 38 -12.45 1.97 7.95
CA ILE A 38 -11.16 2.09 8.66
C ILE A 38 -10.73 3.54 8.81
N ALA A 39 -9.71 3.80 9.62
CA ALA A 39 -9.13 5.14 9.73
C ALA A 39 -8.37 5.52 8.45
N GLN A 40 -8.49 6.77 8.00
CA GLN A 40 -7.69 7.29 6.87
C GLN A 40 -6.18 7.17 7.12
N THR A 41 -5.74 7.30 8.37
CA THR A 41 -4.35 7.05 8.77
C THR A 41 -3.91 5.62 8.50
N ALA A 42 -4.81 4.63 8.64
CA ALA A 42 -4.51 3.25 8.30
C ALA A 42 -4.25 3.09 6.79
N VAL A 43 -5.06 3.71 5.93
CA VAL A 43 -4.82 3.73 4.47
C VAL A 43 -3.47 4.38 4.16
N SER A 44 -3.16 5.50 4.81
CA SER A 44 -1.88 6.19 4.66
C SER A 44 -0.70 5.29 5.04
N ASP A 45 -0.76 4.63 6.21
CA ASP A 45 0.29 3.76 6.75
C ASP A 45 0.52 2.52 5.87
N LEU A 46 -0.54 2.00 5.24
CA LEU A 46 -0.45 0.92 4.26
C LEU A 46 0.32 1.36 3.00
N GLU A 47 -0.01 2.53 2.46
CA GLU A 47 0.61 3.06 1.23
C GLU A 47 2.08 3.43 1.41
N ILE A 48 2.47 3.92 2.58
CA ILE A 48 3.88 4.23 2.89
C ILE A 48 4.64 3.07 3.52
N SER A 49 3.99 1.90 3.65
CA SER A 49 4.59 0.69 4.21
C SER A 49 5.10 0.84 5.65
N GLU A 50 4.50 1.75 6.43
CA GLU A 50 4.75 1.88 7.88
C GLU A 50 4.05 0.77 8.67
N ARG A 51 2.98 0.20 8.12
CA ARG A 51 2.24 -0.93 8.69
C ARG A 51 2.26 -2.12 7.74
N ARG A 52 2.40 -3.33 8.30
CA ARG A 52 2.19 -4.57 7.54
C ARG A 52 0.70 -4.69 7.20
N PRO A 53 0.33 -4.75 5.91
CA PRO A 53 -1.06 -5.00 5.53
C PRO A 53 -1.55 -6.32 6.08
N ASP A 54 -2.80 -6.31 6.53
CA ASP A 54 -3.57 -7.53 6.69
C ASP A 54 -3.97 -8.04 5.29
N PHE A 55 -4.01 -9.36 5.12
CA PHE A 55 -4.35 -9.97 3.84
C PHE A 55 -5.77 -9.59 3.39
N PHE A 56 -6.74 -9.60 4.30
CA PHE A 56 -8.13 -9.28 3.98
C PHE A 56 -8.29 -7.83 3.57
N VAL A 57 -7.61 -6.91 4.25
CA VAL A 57 -7.61 -5.49 3.87
C VAL A 57 -7.06 -5.29 2.45
N VAL A 58 -6.02 -6.03 2.06
CA VAL A 58 -5.48 -5.96 0.70
C VAL A 58 -6.47 -6.50 -0.33
N ALA A 59 -7.17 -7.60 -0.01
CA ALA A 59 -8.20 -8.15 -0.88
C ALA A 59 -9.36 -7.16 -1.07
N GLU A 60 -9.86 -6.56 0.01
CA GLU A 60 -10.92 -5.54 -0.03
C GLU A 60 -10.50 -4.29 -0.82
N LEU A 61 -9.22 -3.87 -0.72
CA LEU A 61 -8.69 -2.77 -1.53
C LEU A 61 -8.67 -3.11 -3.02
N CYS A 62 -8.28 -4.33 -3.39
CA CYS A 62 -8.32 -4.79 -4.77
C CYS A 62 -9.75 -4.78 -5.32
N GLU A 63 -10.72 -5.29 -4.54
CA GLU A 63 -12.14 -5.24 -4.91
C GLU A 63 -12.64 -3.81 -5.06
N LEU A 64 -12.25 -2.91 -4.15
CA LEU A 64 -12.67 -1.52 -4.16
C LEU A 64 -12.09 -0.71 -5.33
N TYR A 65 -10.91 -1.06 -5.82
CA TYR A 65 -10.24 -0.35 -6.90
C TYR A 65 -10.64 -0.83 -8.29
N ASP A 66 -11.51 -1.84 -8.39
CA ASP A 66 -11.95 -2.56 -9.60
C ASP A 66 -10.82 -3.26 -10.39
N GLU A 67 -9.61 -2.68 -10.42
CA GLU A 67 -8.41 -3.17 -11.12
C GLU A 67 -7.14 -2.70 -10.40
N PRO A 68 -6.04 -3.49 -10.38
CA PRO A 68 -5.89 -4.89 -10.75
C PRO A 68 -6.37 -5.90 -9.69
N SER A 69 -6.65 -7.13 -10.13
CA SER A 69 -6.93 -8.28 -9.28
C SER A 69 -5.77 -8.61 -8.31
N LEU A 70 -6.03 -9.45 -7.30
CA LEU A 70 -5.00 -9.81 -6.31
C LEU A 70 -3.76 -10.48 -6.92
N ASP A 71 -3.95 -11.29 -7.97
CA ASP A 71 -2.87 -11.98 -8.68
C ASP A 71 -2.01 -11.01 -9.51
N GLU A 72 -2.65 -10.02 -10.12
CA GLU A 72 -1.98 -8.96 -10.88
C GLU A 72 -1.23 -8.00 -9.95
N LEU A 73 -1.83 -7.64 -8.81
CA LEU A 73 -1.15 -6.91 -7.74
C LEU A 73 0.14 -7.64 -7.34
N LEU A 74 0.05 -8.95 -7.06
CA LEU A 74 1.21 -9.74 -6.67
C LEU A 74 2.28 -9.80 -7.78
N THR A 75 1.85 -9.90 -9.04
CA THR A 75 2.73 -9.90 -10.21
C THR A 75 3.47 -8.56 -10.34
N GLU A 76 2.77 -7.44 -10.21
CA GLU A 76 3.34 -6.10 -10.29
C GLU A 76 4.31 -5.83 -9.12
N VAL A 77 3.95 -6.23 -7.91
CA VAL A 77 4.82 -6.13 -6.73
C VAL A 77 6.12 -6.91 -6.94
N LYS A 78 6.05 -8.15 -7.42
CA LYS A 78 7.25 -8.96 -7.74
C LYS A 78 8.10 -8.30 -8.82
N ARG A 79 7.47 -7.72 -9.85
CA ARG A 79 8.15 -7.00 -10.93
C ARG A 79 8.92 -5.79 -10.39
N ARG A 80 8.32 -4.99 -9.51
CA ARG A 80 8.96 -3.82 -8.87
C ARG A 80 10.14 -4.18 -7.99
N VAL A 81 10.03 -5.28 -7.25
CA VAL A 81 11.17 -5.79 -6.46
C VAL A 81 12.33 -6.16 -7.37
N LYS A 82 12.08 -6.83 -8.50
CA LYS A 82 13.12 -7.18 -9.48
C LYS A 82 13.75 -5.95 -10.16
N SER A 83 12.95 -4.92 -10.45
CA SER A 83 13.43 -3.71 -11.13
C SER A 83 14.01 -2.64 -10.20
N GLY A 84 13.95 -2.84 -8.88
CA GLY A 84 14.40 -1.84 -7.89
C GLY A 84 13.49 -0.60 -7.79
N LYS A 85 12.35 -0.55 -8.50
CA LYS A 85 11.36 0.54 -8.42
C LYS A 85 10.51 0.39 -7.16
N LEU A 86 11.13 0.62 -6.01
CA LEU A 86 10.46 0.60 -4.71
C LEU A 86 9.61 1.87 -4.55
N GLY A 87 8.38 1.71 -4.06
CA GLY A 87 7.49 2.83 -3.71
C GLY A 87 8.05 3.65 -2.53
N PRO A 88 7.40 4.77 -2.17
CA PRO A 88 8.00 5.73 -1.26
C PRO A 88 8.10 5.16 0.17
N LEU A 89 9.34 5.05 0.67
CA LEU A 89 9.67 4.69 2.06
C LEU A 89 9.74 5.92 3.01
N ARG A 90 9.26 7.09 2.57
CA ARG A 90 8.93 8.27 3.40
C ARG A 90 8.36 9.37 2.50
N LEU A 91 7.07 9.67 2.63
CA LEU A 91 6.65 11.06 2.51
C LEU A 91 7.08 11.72 3.82
N VAL A 92 7.95 12.73 3.76
CA VAL A 92 8.24 13.56 4.94
C VAL A 92 6.90 14.10 5.43
N ARG A 93 6.35 13.56 6.53
CA ARG A 93 5.23 14.19 7.23
C ARG A 93 5.75 15.56 7.69
N LYS A 94 5.40 16.63 6.96
CA LYS A 94 5.85 18.01 7.29
C LYS A 94 5.27 18.50 8.63
N ASP A 95 4.29 17.80 9.20
CA ASP A 95 3.50 18.28 10.32
C ASP A 95 3.52 17.31 11.51
N GLN A 96 4.69 17.15 12.12
CA GLN A 96 4.83 16.79 13.53
C GLN A 96 5.73 17.82 14.21
N LYS A 97 5.33 19.10 14.18
CA LYS A 97 5.77 20.05 15.20
C LYS A 97 4.62 20.20 16.18
N LYS A 98 4.78 19.51 17.31
CA LYS A 98 4.10 19.83 18.56
C LYS A 98 4.61 21.17 19.08
#